data_AF-A0A355CMU4-F1
#
_entry.id   AF-A0A355CMU4-F1
#
_cell.length_a   1.000
_cell.length_b   1.000
_cell.length_c   1.000
_cell.angle_alpha   90.00
_cell.angle_beta   90.00
_cell.angle_gamma   90.00
#
_symmetry.space_group_name_H-M   'P 1'
#
loop_
_entity.id
_entity.type
_entity.pdbx_description
1 polymer ?
#
loop_
_entity_poly.entity_id
_entity_poly.type
_entity_poly.pdbx_seq_one_letter_code
_entity_poly.pdbx_strand_id
1 'polypeptide(L)'
;MRQAQVKLRSLTGNTLAASYKPQLTKLLKHKLKETEVLRKKTKAERDACSVDSPDYQQWDEECKKYGKIGEQIYRSLKNLDESCQELKPFSHPFYWAAFTCTGVGNTPLC
;
A
#
# COMPACT_ATOMS: atom_id res chain seq x y z
N MET A 1 10.30 11.87 15.33
CA MET A 1 9.12 11.94 14.42
C MET A 1 8.86 13.30 13.77
N ARG A 2 8.96 14.44 14.50
CA ARG A 2 8.59 15.77 13.98
C ARG A 2 9.21 16.16 12.63
N GLN A 3 10.50 15.88 12.42
CA GLN A 3 11.19 16.22 11.17
C GLN A 3 10.69 15.42 9.95
N ALA A 4 10.37 14.13 10.12
CA ALA A 4 9.87 13.31 9.02
C ALA A 4 8.48 13.79 8.55
N GLN A 5 7.61 14.16 9.49
CA GLN A 5 6.30 14.72 9.17
C GLN A 5 6.40 16.09 8.50
N VAL A 6 7.32 16.95 8.93
CA VAL A 6 7.58 18.24 8.25
C VAL A 6 8.05 18.01 6.83
N LYS A 7 9.03 17.12 6.62
CA LYS A 7 9.53 16.77 5.28
C LYS A 7 8.43 16.24 4.37
N LEU A 8 7.54 15.40 4.89
CA LEU A 8 6.41 14.85 4.12
C LEU A 8 5.41 15.95 3.73
N ARG A 9 5.03 16.83 4.66
CA ARG A 9 4.09 17.94 4.40
C ARG A 9 4.66 18.99 3.43
N SER A 10 5.98 19.17 3.42
CA SER A 10 6.66 20.09 2.51
C SER A 10 7.06 19.45 1.17
N LEU A 11 6.82 18.15 0.99
CA LEU A 11 7.17 17.45 -0.24
C LEU A 11 6.35 18.02 -1.40
N THR A 12 7.03 18.50 -2.43
CA THR A 12 6.37 19.01 -3.63
C THR A 12 6.11 17.88 -4.62
N GLY A 13 5.12 18.06 -5.51
CA GLY A 13 4.89 17.14 -6.63
C GLY A 13 6.13 16.95 -7.50
N ASN A 14 6.89 18.02 -7.75
CA ASN A 14 8.15 17.95 -8.50
C ASN A 14 9.21 17.07 -7.82
N THR A 15 9.39 17.24 -6.50
CA THR A 15 10.30 16.38 -5.72
C THR A 15 9.81 14.94 -5.68
N LEU A 16 8.49 14.73 -5.53
CA LEU A 16 7.88 13.41 -5.58
C LEU A 16 8.17 12.74 -6.93
N ALA A 17 7.97 13.44 -8.05
CA ALA A 17 8.18 12.96 -9.40
C ALA A 17 9.66 12.62 -9.68
N ALA A 18 10.58 13.50 -9.30
CA ALA A 18 12.00 13.35 -9.62
C ALA A 18 12.69 12.30 -8.74
N SER A 19 12.45 12.34 -7.42
CA SER A 19 13.25 11.59 -6.45
C SER A 19 12.60 10.28 -6.02
N TYR A 20 11.27 10.23 -5.93
CA TYR A 20 10.56 9.12 -5.29
C TYR A 20 9.75 8.27 -6.27
N LYS A 21 9.11 8.87 -7.27
CA LYS A 21 8.26 8.17 -8.24
C LYS A 21 8.96 6.98 -8.91
N PRO A 22 10.23 7.05 -9.36
CA PRO A 22 10.88 5.90 -9.99
C PRO A 22 11.02 4.72 -9.02
N GLN A 23 11.39 5.00 -7.76
CA GLN A 23 11.58 3.99 -6.72
C GLN A 23 10.25 3.37 -6.30
N LEU A 24 9.24 4.21 -6.04
CA LEU A 24 7.88 3.78 -5.69
C LEU A 24 7.24 2.98 -6.82
N THR A 25 7.38 3.43 -8.07
CA THR A 25 6.86 2.71 -9.24
C THR A 25 7.53 1.34 -9.36
N LYS A 26 8.86 1.25 -9.20
CA LYS A 26 9.58 -0.02 -9.23
C LYS A 26 9.10 -0.96 -8.13
N LEU A 27 8.99 -0.46 -6.90
CA LEU A 27 8.53 -1.23 -5.75
C LEU A 27 7.08 -1.73 -5.93
N LEU A 28 6.17 -0.84 -6.31
CA LEU A 28 4.76 -1.18 -6.50
C LEU A 28 4.57 -2.18 -7.66
N LYS A 29 5.28 -2.01 -8.78
CA LYS A 29 5.26 -2.99 -9.88
C LYS A 29 5.82 -4.34 -9.46
N HIS A 30 6.88 -4.37 -8.64
CA HIS A 30 7.42 -5.60 -8.09
C HIS A 30 6.40 -6.30 -7.19
N LYS A 31 5.81 -5.57 -6.25
CA LYS A 31 4.78 -6.07 -5.33
C LYS A 31 3.52 -6.54 -6.05
N LEU A 32 3.14 -5.87 -7.14
CA LEU A 32 2.03 -6.29 -7.98
C LEU A 32 2.32 -7.67 -8.60
N LYS A 33 3.50 -7.86 -9.20
CA LYS A 33 3.91 -9.15 -9.75
C LYS A 33 3.95 -10.25 -8.70
N GLU A 34 4.53 -10.00 -7.52
CA GLU A 34 4.53 -10.96 -6.41
C GLU A 34 3.10 -11.35 -6.01
N THR A 35 2.20 -10.36 -5.90
CA THR A 35 0.80 -10.59 -5.55
C THR A 35 0.07 -11.40 -6.62
N GLU A 36 0.33 -11.14 -7.91
CA GLU A 36 -0.23 -11.92 -9.01
C GLU A 36 0.25 -13.37 -9.00
N VAL A 37 1.53 -13.61 -8.73
CA VAL A 37 2.10 -14.96 -8.60
C VAL A 37 1.44 -15.71 -7.44
N LEU A 38 1.33 -15.07 -6.27
CA LEU A 38 0.65 -15.64 -5.10
C LEU A 38 -0.81 -15.97 -5.43
N ARG A 39 -1.55 -15.01 -6.02
CA ARG A 39 -2.95 -15.22 -6.40
C ARG A 39 -3.13 -16.39 -7.35
N LYS A 40 -2.25 -16.53 -8.35
CA LYS A 40 -2.29 -17.65 -9.31
C LYS A 40 -2.02 -18.99 -8.61
N LYS A 41 -1.03 -19.04 -7.71
CA LYS A 41 -0.73 -20.23 -6.92
C LYS A 41 -1.91 -20.62 -6.05
N THR A 42 -2.44 -19.69 -5.25
CA THR A 42 -3.62 -19.90 -4.40
C THR A 42 -4.83 -20.36 -5.22
N LYS A 43 -5.01 -19.81 -6.43
CA LYS A 43 -6.08 -20.24 -7.32
C LYS A 43 -5.91 -21.67 -7.79
N ALA A 44 -4.69 -22.09 -8.11
CA ALA A 44 -4.40 -23.48 -8.48
C ALA A 44 -4.69 -24.44 -7.32
N GLU A 45 -4.33 -24.09 -6.08
CA GLU A 45 -4.68 -24.88 -4.89
C GLU A 45 -6.20 -24.98 -4.71
N ARG A 46 -6.91 -23.84 -4.83
CA ARG A 46 -8.38 -23.80 -4.79
C ARG A 46 -9.01 -24.70 -5.85
N ASP A 47 -8.55 -24.59 -7.09
CA ASP A 47 -9.10 -25.31 -8.24
C ASP A 47 -8.82 -26.82 -8.17
N ALA A 48 -7.87 -27.26 -7.33
CA ALA A 48 -7.60 -28.67 -7.03
C ALA A 48 -8.50 -29.24 -5.92
N CYS A 49 -9.18 -28.39 -5.13
CA CYS A 49 -10.11 -28.80 -4.09
C CYS A 49 -11.53 -29.03 -4.62
N SER A 50 -12.30 -29.88 -3.93
CA SER A 50 -13.76 -29.96 -4.15
C SER A 50 -14.43 -28.66 -3.72
N VAL A 51 -15.37 -28.14 -4.51
CA VAL A 51 -16.02 -26.84 -4.27
C VAL A 51 -16.69 -26.74 -2.90
N ASP A 52 -17.19 -27.85 -2.37
CA ASP A 52 -17.88 -27.90 -1.07
C ASP A 52 -16.93 -28.16 0.11
N SER A 53 -15.62 -28.26 -0.14
CA SER A 53 -14.66 -28.51 0.94
C SER A 53 -14.32 -27.24 1.73
N PRO A 54 -14.02 -27.36 3.04
CA PRO A 54 -13.48 -26.25 3.81
C PRO A 54 -12.20 -25.65 3.19
N ASP A 55 -11.35 -26.50 2.60
CA ASP A 55 -10.12 -26.06 1.94
C ASP A 55 -10.41 -25.16 0.73
N TYR A 56 -11.44 -25.48 -0.06
CA TYR A 56 -11.85 -24.63 -1.18
C TYR A 56 -12.24 -23.24 -0.69
N GLN A 57 -13.05 -23.15 0.37
CA GLN A 57 -13.49 -21.88 0.94
C GLN A 57 -12.29 -21.06 1.44
N GLN A 58 -11.36 -21.68 2.17
CA GLN A 58 -10.15 -21.02 2.65
C GLN A 58 -9.29 -20.48 1.49
N TRP A 59 -9.07 -21.29 0.44
CA TRP A 59 -8.29 -20.84 -0.70
C TRP A 59 -9.00 -19.76 -1.53
N ASP A 60 -10.33 -19.81 -1.63
CA ASP A 60 -11.11 -18.79 -2.30
C ASP A 60 -11.04 -17.43 -1.57
N GLU A 61 -11.10 -17.44 -0.23
CA GLU A 61 -10.90 -16.24 0.59
C GLU A 61 -9.50 -15.64 0.42
N GLU A 62 -8.46 -16.48 0.45
CA GLU A 62 -7.08 -16.01 0.25
C GLU A 62 -6.87 -15.49 -1.18
N CYS A 63 -7.50 -16.11 -2.19
CA CYS A 63 -7.53 -15.61 -3.57
C CYS A 63 -8.19 -14.22 -3.67
N LYS A 64 -9.33 -14.02 -2.99
CA LYS A 64 -10.04 -12.74 -2.93
C LYS A 64 -9.17 -11.68 -2.25
N LYS A 65 -8.48 -12.02 -1.16
CA LYS A 65 -7.55 -11.15 -0.45
C LYS A 65 -6.41 -10.68 -1.36
N TYR A 66 -5.73 -11.58 -2.07
CA TYR A 66 -4.70 -11.18 -3.02
C TYR A 66 -5.26 -10.35 -4.19
N GLY A 67 -6.50 -10.61 -4.62
CA GLY A 67 -7.21 -9.77 -5.57
C GLY A 67 -7.36 -8.32 -5.09
N LYS A 68 -7.82 -8.12 -3.85
CA LYS A 68 -7.97 -6.79 -3.23
C LYS A 68 -6.62 -6.08 -3.07
N ILE A 69 -5.58 -6.79 -2.64
CA ILE A 69 -4.22 -6.23 -2.50
C ILE A 69 -3.70 -5.76 -3.87
N GLY A 70 -3.83 -6.58 -4.91
CA GLY A 70 -3.42 -6.23 -6.27
C GLY A 70 -4.14 -4.99 -6.79
N GLU A 71 -5.45 -4.90 -6.56
CA GLU A 71 -6.25 -3.72 -6.94
C GLU A 71 -5.78 -2.45 -6.21
N GLN A 72 -5.51 -2.54 -4.91
CA GLN A 72 -5.00 -1.40 -4.12
C GLN A 72 -3.63 -0.93 -4.64
N ILE A 73 -2.72 -1.84 -4.98
CA ILE A 73 -1.41 -1.52 -5.56
C ILE A 73 -1.59 -0.83 -6.91
N TYR A 74 -2.48 -1.35 -7.77
CA TYR A 74 -2.77 -0.75 -9.07
C TYR A 74 -3.36 0.66 -8.95
N ARG A 75 -4.31 0.87 -8.03
CA ARG A 75 -4.85 2.21 -7.72
C ARG A 75 -3.74 3.14 -7.21
N SER A 76 -2.85 2.64 -6.36
CA SER A 76 -1.71 3.41 -5.85
C SER A 76 -0.74 3.84 -6.96
N LEU A 77 -0.50 2.98 -7.95
CA LEU A 77 0.29 3.32 -9.13
C LEU A 77 -0.35 4.45 -9.95
N LYS A 78 -1.67 4.41 -10.16
CA LYS A 78 -2.40 5.48 -10.86
C LYS A 78 -2.37 6.80 -10.08
N ASN A 79 -2.71 6.74 -8.81
CA ASN A 79 -2.77 7.93 -7.95
C ASN A 79 -1.38 8.55 -7.73
N LEU A 80 -0.29 7.78 -7.90
CA LEU A 80 1.07 8.32 -7.84
C LEU A 80 1.32 9.33 -8.98
N ASP A 81 0.76 9.11 -10.16
CA ASP A 81 0.87 10.05 -11.27
C ASP A 81 0.12 11.36 -10.96
N GLU A 82 -1.09 11.26 -10.40
CA GLU A 82 -1.91 12.40 -9.97
C GLU A 82 -1.23 13.19 -8.85
N SER A 83 -0.71 12.49 -7.84
CA SER A 83 -0.01 13.10 -6.70
C SER A 83 1.24 13.89 -7.13
N CYS A 84 1.88 13.50 -8.24
CA CYS A 84 3.03 14.24 -8.78
C CYS A 84 2.64 15.59 -9.40
N GLN A 85 1.38 15.80 -9.77
CA GLN A 85 0.88 17.06 -10.32
C GLN A 85 0.48 18.07 -9.23
N GLU A 86 0.30 17.61 -8.00
CA GLU A 86 -0.07 18.48 -6.89
C GLU A 86 1.12 19.29 -6.37
N LEU A 87 0.88 20.55 -5.99
CA LEU A 87 1.93 21.41 -5.42
C LEU A 87 2.49 20.82 -4.11
N LYS A 88 1.62 20.23 -3.27
CA LYS A 88 1.96 19.60 -1.98
C LYS A 88 1.06 18.39 -1.70
N PRO A 89 1.31 17.22 -2.33
CA PRO A 89 0.43 16.05 -2.30
C PRO A 89 0.12 15.48 -0.91
N PHE A 90 0.97 15.77 0.08
CA PHE A 90 0.81 15.23 1.44
C PHE A 90 0.63 16.32 2.50
N SER A 91 0.16 17.49 2.09
CA SER A 91 -0.12 18.60 3.02
C SER A 91 -1.32 18.32 3.93
N HIS A 92 -2.32 17.58 3.44
CA HIS A 92 -3.57 17.32 4.16
C HIS A 92 -3.38 16.34 5.34
N PRO A 93 -4.04 16.60 6.50
CA PRO A 93 -4.00 15.73 7.69
C PRO A 93 -4.25 14.24 7.48
N PHE A 94 -5.11 13.93 6.51
CA PHE A 94 -5.45 12.57 6.13
C PHE A 94 -4.22 11.66 5.92
N TYR A 95 -3.18 12.15 5.23
CA TYR A 95 -2.00 11.37 4.90
C TYR A 95 -1.07 11.07 6.07
N TRP A 96 -1.29 11.73 7.22
CA TRP A 96 -0.44 11.58 8.39
C TRP A 96 -1.15 11.26 9.69
N ALA A 97 -2.48 11.08 9.66
CA ALA A 97 -3.27 10.70 10.83
C ALA A 97 -2.73 9.43 11.51
N ALA A 98 -2.29 8.43 10.73
CA ALA A 98 -1.68 7.21 11.24
C ALA A 98 -0.33 7.44 11.96
N PHE A 99 0.41 8.48 11.58
CA PHE A 99 1.70 8.85 12.20
C PHE A 99 1.55 9.80 13.39
N THR A 100 0.36 10.37 13.62
CA THR A 100 0.09 11.23 14.79
C THR A 100 -0.50 10.48 15.97
N CYS A 101 -1.20 9.36 15.74
CA CYS A 101 -1.77 8.56 16.82
C CYS A 101 -0.73 7.72 17.59
N THR A 102 0.52 7.64 17.11
CA THR A 102 1.61 6.88 17.76
C THR A 102 2.46 7.73 18.72
N GLY A 103 1.94 8.88 19.17
CA GLY A 103 2.67 9.85 19.98
C GLY A 103 1.96 10.31 21.27
N VAL A 104 1.52 9.39 22.14
CA VAL A 104 1.37 9.65 23.59
C VAL A 104 1.79 8.40 24.36
N GLY A 105 2.98 8.44 24.95
CA GLY A 105 3.54 7.33 25.72
C GLY A 105 5.00 7.56 26.13
N ASN A 106 5.33 8.80 26.49
CA ASN A 106 6.56 9.13 27.22
C ASN A 106 6.13 9.97 28.43
N THR A 107 5.80 9.30 29.52
CA THR A 107 5.73 9.90 30.86
C THR A 107 6.65 9.09 31.77
N PRO A 108 7.81 9.63 32.19
CA PRO A 108 8.47 9.19 33.40
C PRO A 108 7.77 9.82 34.61
N LEU A 109 7.56 9.01 35.65
CA LEU A 109 7.35 9.34 37.07
C LEU A 109 6.49 10.58 37.40
N CYS A 110 5.28 10.33 37.90
CA CYS A 110 4.79 10.76 39.21
C CYS A 110 3.80 9.70 39.72
#